data_AF-A0A4Q5NW28-F1
#
_entry.id   AF-A0A4Q5NW28-F1
#
_cell.length_a   1.000
_cell.length_b   1.000
_cell.length_c   1.000
_cell.angle_alpha   90.00
_cell.angle_beta   90.00
_cell.angle_gamma   90.00
#
_symmetry.space_group_name_H-M   'P 1'
#
loop_
_entity.id
_entity.type
_entity.pdbx_description
1 polymer ?
#
loop_
_entity_poly.entity_id
_entity_poly.type
_entity_poly.pdbx_seq_one_letter_code
_entity_poly.pdbx_strand_id
1 'polypeptide(L)' 'MIRTGEEYKQGIRDGREVWVDGERVKDVTTHPALKPIIDIKARMYDMAREERYAADLTYVEAN' A
#
# COMPACT_ATOMS: atom_id res chain seq x y z
N MET A 1 -11.42 7.04 8.37
CA MET A 1 -10.24 6.41 9.03
C MET A 1 -9.21 6.09 7.96
N ILE A 2 -7.95 6.53 8.12
CA ILE A 2 -6.87 6.31 7.15
C ILE A 2 -6.29 4.90 7.33
N ARG A 3 -6.15 4.14 6.24
CA ARG A 3 -5.57 2.79 6.25
C ARG A 3 -4.12 2.81 6.75
N THR A 4 -3.71 1.74 7.42
CA THR A 4 -2.31 1.42 7.69
C THR A 4 -1.64 0.80 6.45
N GLY A 5 -0.31 0.75 6.43
CA GLY A 5 0.44 0.04 5.40
C GLY A 5 0.09 -1.44 5.31
N GLU A 6 -0.19 -2.08 6.45
CA GLU A 6 -0.60 -3.50 6.48
C GLU A 6 -2.01 -3.70 5.92
N GLU A 7 -2.95 -2.83 6.25
CA GLU A 7 -4.30 -2.86 5.66
C GLU A 7 -4.26 -2.64 4.15
N TYR A 8 -3.36 -1.78 3.66
CA TYR A 8 -3.12 -1.64 2.22
C TYR A 8 -2.59 -2.95 1.61
N LYS A 9 -1.55 -3.57 2.20
CA LYS A 9 -0.98 -4.83 1.71
C LYS A 9 -2.02 -5.94 1.68
N GLN A 10 -2.83 -6.06 2.73
CA GLN A 10 -3.91 -7.05 2.77
C GLN A 10 -4.99 -6.75 1.74
N GLY A 11 -5.34 -5.47 1.55
CA GLY A 11 -6.33 -5.05 0.56
C GLY A 11 -5.93 -5.30 -0.89
N ILE A 12 -4.63 -5.43 -1.19
CA ILE A 12 -4.15 -5.76 -2.55
C ILE A 12 -3.93 -7.26 -2.78
N ARG A 13 -4.16 -8.12 -1.77
CA ARG A 13 -4.23 -9.58 -1.91
C ARG A 13 -5.65 -10.00 -2.31
N ASP A 14 -6.12 -9.44 -3.42
CA ASP A 14 -7.52 -9.53 -3.89
C ASP A 14 -7.72 -10.54 -5.04
N GLY A 15 -6.69 -11.32 -5.38
CA GLY A 15 -6.73 -12.26 -6.50
C GLY A 15 -6.56 -11.59 -7.88
N ARG A 16 -6.10 -10.34 -7.92
CA ARG A 16 -5.78 -9.64 -9.18
C ARG A 16 -4.90 -10.45 -10.11
N GLU A 17 -5.13 -10.26 -11.40
CA GLU A 17 -4.32 -10.87 -12.45
C GLU A 17 -3.15 -9.95 -12.80
N VAL A 18 -1.96 -10.34 -12.34
CA VAL A 18 -0.71 -9.62 -12.59
C VAL A 18 0.29 -10.60 -13.19
N TRP A 19 1.00 -10.13 -14.21
CA TRP A 19 2.00 -10.90 -14.95
C TRP A 19 3.33 -10.15 -14.95
N VAL A 20 4.42 -10.87 -14.71
CA VAL A 20 5.79 -10.35 -14.78
C VAL A 20 6.62 -11.34 -15.58
N ASP A 21 7.31 -10.88 -16.62
CA ASP A 21 8.17 -11.71 -17.48
C ASP A 21 7.49 -12.98 -18.04
N GLY A 22 6.19 -12.87 -18.34
CA GLY A 22 5.38 -13.99 -18.87
C GLY A 22 4.84 -14.96 -17.81
N GLU A 23 5.15 -14.77 -16.54
CA GLU A 23 4.66 -15.60 -15.44
C GLU A 23 3.56 -14.89 -14.63
N ARG A 24 2.56 -15.66 -14.19
CA ARG A 24 1.48 -15.14 -13.33
C ARG A 24 1.96 -14.99 -11.90
N VAL A 25 1.84 -13.77 -11.37
CA VAL A 25 2.16 -13.45 -9.98
C VAL A 25 1.01 -13.91 -9.06
N LYS A 26 1.30 -14.84 -8.15
CA LYS A 26 0.32 -15.36 -7.17
C LYS A 26 0.07 -14.40 -6.00
N ASP A 27 1.11 -13.68 -5.58
CA ASP A 27 1.03 -12.71 -4.49
C ASP A 27 1.92 -11.51 -4.82
N VAL A 28 1.28 -10.39 -5.13
CA VAL A 28 1.98 -9.15 -5.48
C VAL A 28 2.78 -8.57 -4.30
N THR A 29 2.37 -8.86 -3.06
CA THR A 29 3.01 -8.30 -1.86
C THR A 29 4.39 -8.89 -1.57
N THR A 30 4.67 -10.07 -2.13
CA THR A 30 5.91 -10.82 -1.89
C THR A 30 6.76 -10.98 -3.15
N HIS A 31 6.21 -10.75 -4.34
CA HIS A 31 6.92 -10.88 -5.60
C HIS A 31 8.15 -9.94 -5.67
N PRO A 32 9.38 -10.44 -5.96
CA PRO A 32 10.61 -9.63 -5.91
C PRO A 32 10.59 -8.36 -6.74
N ALA A 33 9.98 -8.40 -7.93
CA ALA A 33 9.88 -7.23 -8.82
C ALA A 33 8.90 -6.15 -8.32
N LEU A 34 7.95 -6.51 -7.45
CA LEU A 34 6.85 -5.63 -7.03
C LEU A 34 6.95 -5.22 -5.56
N LYS A 35 7.52 -6.08 -4.72
CA LYS A 35 7.64 -5.87 -3.28
C LYS A 35 8.27 -4.51 -2.92
N PRO A 36 9.37 -4.04 -3.55
CA PRO A 36 9.96 -2.75 -3.18
C PRO A 36 8.99 -1.57 -3.33
N ILE A 37 8.28 -1.48 -4.45
CA ILE A 37 7.34 -0.37 -4.69
C ILE A 37 6.09 -0.49 -3.81
N ILE A 38 5.63 -1.72 -3.53
CA ILE A 38 4.52 -1.98 -2.60
C ILE A 38 4.89 -1.59 -1.18
N ASP A 39 6.11 -1.88 -0.73
CA ASP A 39 6.59 -1.49 0.60
C ASP A 39 6.67 0.03 0.74
N ILE A 40 7.16 0.74 -0.28
CA ILE A 40 7.15 2.21 -0.29
C ILE A 40 5.71 2.75 -0.24
N LYS A 41 4.79 2.15 -1.00
CA LYS A 41 3.38 2.57 -0.96
C LYS A 41 2.74 2.32 0.41
N ALA A 42 3.02 1.17 1.03
CA ALA A 42 2.58 0.86 2.38
C ALA A 42 3.13 1.88 3.40
N ARG A 43 4.41 2.24 3.29
CA ARG A 43 5.04 3.28 4.12
C ARG A 43 4.30 4.61 4.06
N MET A 44 3.83 5.03 2.88
CA MET A 44 3.07 6.28 2.72
C MET A 44 1.75 6.28 3.49
N TYR A 45 1.08 5.13 3.60
CA TYR A 45 -0.12 4.99 4.44
C TYR A 45 0.23 5.17 5.92
N ASP A 46 1.35 4.60 6.38
CA ASP A 46 1.82 4.77 7.75
C ASP A 46 2.25 6.22 8.03
N MET A 47 2.87 6.91 7.05
CA MET A 47 3.27 8.32 7.18
C MET A 47 2.06 9.21 7.52
N ALA A 48 0.93 9.01 6.84
CA ALA A 48 -0.28 9.81 7.07
C ALA A 48 -0.85 9.66 8.50
N ARG A 49 -0.35 8.69 9.28
CA ARG A 49 -0.75 8.44 10.68
C ARG A 49 0.32 8.88 11.69
N GLU A 50 1.51 9.25 11.22
CA GLU A 50 2.57 9.77 12.08
C GLU A 50 2.35 11.26 12.33
N GLU A 51 2.42 11.67 13.60
CA GLU A 51 2.23 13.06 14.03
C GLU A 51 3.10 14.04 13.21
N ARG A 52 4.34 13.64 12.91
CA ARG A 52 5.28 14.40 12.10
C ARG A 52 4.75 14.78 10.71
N TYR A 53 3.92 13.96 10.09
CA TYR A 53 3.43 14.17 8.71
C TYR A 53 1.92 14.38 8.63
N ALA A 54 1.19 14.20 9.73
CA ALA A 54 -0.27 14.25 9.74
C ALA A 54 -0.82 15.60 9.23
N ALA A 55 -0.16 16.70 9.57
CA ALA A 55 -0.57 18.04 9.13
C ALA A 55 -0.46 18.25 7.61
N ASP A 56 0.51 17.60 6.96
CA ASP A 56 0.76 17.75 5.52
C ASP A 56 -0.01 16.72 4.68
N LEU A 57 -0.30 15.55 5.26
CA LEU A 57 -0.87 14.40 4.53
C LEU A 57 -2.35 14.15 4.81
N THR A 58 -2.97 14.91 5.71
CA THR A 58 -4.37 14.68 6.10
C THR A 58 -5.15 15.98 6.18
N TYR A 59 -6.47 15.86 6.12
CA TYR A 59 -7.39 16.96 6.37
C TYR A 59 -8.67 16.40 7.02
N VAL A 60 -9.45 17.28 7.63
CA VAL A 60 -10.78 16.94 8.16
C VAL A 60 -11.80 17.38 7.12
N GLU A 61 -12.57 16.41 6.60
CA GLU A 61 -13.68 16.67 5.71
C GLU A 61 -14.86 17.24 6.53
N ALA A 62 -15.41 18.38 6.09
CA ALA A 62 -16.60 18.95 6.69
C ALA A 62 -17.84 18.29 6.03
N ASN A 63 -18.60 17.54 6.82
CA ASN A 63 -19.88 16.96 6.41
C ASN A 63 -20.99 18.00 6.37
#